data_AF-A0A1I4EE67-F1
#
_entry.id   AF-A0A1I4EE67-F1
#
_cell.length_a   1.000
_cell.length_b   1.000
_cell.length_c   1.000
_cell.angle_alpha   90.00
_cell.angle_beta   90.00
_cell.angle_gamma   90.00
#
_symmetry.space_group_name_H-M   'P 1'
#
loop_
_entity.id
_entity.type
_entity.pdbx_description
1 polymer ?
#
loop_
_entity_poly.entity_id
_entity_poly.type
_entity_poly.pdbx_seq_one_letter_code
_entity_poly.pdbx_strand_id
1 'polypeptide(L)'
;MSTACFRPTTAADPAPAPLLGVAVLGAAPGLADRLAGWGARAIPGQDEAALRQALADPGLRCLAWLPPGALPLRRPAAIATALLAGDHPGIGPGDAWCLAAPTARRLAAEGPADAQTLVARARASLPPPPAPLAHRRPDGAALGLADLPAAFGSGLPFAAPFHDDPMVTARILGGSIATARSPRPTLPDGLAPIGPPPAPRPGEILAVLVVRNEALRLPAALDAARALGVDRVIVIDNRSTDGTRDVALQAGAHLVDAPGDYPASGFGIAWANAVLDAWGRGHWALVLDADEQLVFPGSDRGGLRALTRHLDAAGAEAFRTILLDCFPRGALAECGYRAGEDLRAAAPLFEPPRLRREAIEGFPGTLDYGGVRERLFFPEADPTRGLRWVRQKLFNLGLRIPALRTDARFLALAPPRSPTLTKLPLIRWRDGAALLASTHRIAPMRMAAEQPTGVLLHFKFLQDFHERAVDAVTRGIHYDGSREYRRYLRKLEADPAFALAGPDAREWQGPEALVALGLMQDTPAWQRDRLAAHDQGARLPG
;
A
#
# COMPACT_ATOMS: atom_id res chain seq x y z
N MET A 1 -39.40 -43.87 -6.44
CA MET A 1 -38.80 -44.28 -7.73
C MET A 1 -38.38 -43.03 -8.49
N SER A 2 -37.15 -43.05 -9.00
CA SER A 2 -36.55 -42.26 -10.09
C SER A 2 -36.87 -40.77 -10.31
N THR A 3 -35.82 -39.98 -10.06
CA THR A 3 -35.17 -39.03 -11.01
C THR A 3 -36.02 -38.29 -12.04
N ALA A 4 -36.15 -36.97 -11.81
CA ALA A 4 -36.19 -35.98 -12.89
C ALA A 4 -35.18 -34.87 -12.57
N CYS A 5 -34.16 -34.78 -13.43
CA CYS A 5 -33.13 -33.75 -13.44
C CYS A 5 -33.74 -32.41 -13.86
N PHE A 6 -33.54 -31.35 -13.08
CA PHE A 6 -33.69 -29.96 -13.55
C PHE A 6 -32.37 -29.23 -13.31
N ARG A 7 -31.73 -28.80 -14.42
CA ARG A 7 -30.49 -28.00 -14.43
C ARG A 7 -30.76 -26.61 -13.86
N PRO A 8 -29.84 -26.02 -13.08
CA PRO A 8 -29.79 -24.58 -12.90
C PRO A 8 -29.05 -23.95 -14.09
N THR A 9 -29.75 -23.11 -14.84
CA THR A 9 -29.16 -22.12 -15.75
C THR A 9 -28.41 -21.08 -14.91
N THR A 10 -27.13 -21.35 -14.66
CA THR A 10 -26.17 -20.28 -14.41
C THR A 10 -25.83 -19.68 -15.76
N ALA A 11 -25.93 -18.36 -15.90
CA ALA A 11 -25.22 -17.69 -16.97
C ALA A 11 -23.74 -17.98 -16.71
N ALA A 12 -23.19 -18.94 -17.46
CA ALA A 12 -21.77 -19.22 -17.44
C ALA A 12 -21.05 -17.93 -17.82
N ASP A 13 -20.06 -17.54 -17.02
CA ASP A 13 -19.03 -16.61 -17.48
C ASP A 13 -18.58 -17.09 -18.88
N PRO A 14 -18.42 -16.19 -19.87
CA PRO A 14 -17.94 -16.61 -21.19
C PRO A 14 -16.64 -17.39 -21.01
N ALA A 15 -16.57 -18.57 -21.64
CA ALA A 15 -15.35 -19.36 -21.67
C ALA A 15 -14.17 -18.46 -22.05
N PRO A 16 -12.98 -18.62 -21.42
CA PRO A 16 -11.84 -17.75 -21.70
C PRO A 16 -11.58 -17.73 -23.21
N ALA A 17 -11.49 -16.53 -23.79
CA ALA A 17 -11.09 -16.39 -25.18
C ALA A 17 -9.68 -16.99 -25.33
N PRO A 18 -9.47 -17.99 -26.21
CA PRO A 18 -8.17 -18.61 -26.36
C PRO A 18 -7.19 -17.61 -27.01
N LEU A 19 -5.91 -17.72 -26.68
CA LEU A 19 -4.83 -16.89 -27.23
C LEU A 19 -4.44 -17.34 -28.66
N LEU A 20 -5.43 -17.68 -29.48
CA LEU A 20 -5.23 -18.10 -30.85
C LEU A 20 -4.60 -16.97 -31.66
N GLY A 21 -3.49 -17.28 -32.35
CA GLY A 21 -2.74 -16.30 -33.12
C GLY A 21 -1.79 -15.43 -32.28
N VAL A 22 -1.56 -15.75 -31.01
CA VAL A 22 -0.55 -15.07 -30.18
C VAL A 22 0.73 -15.91 -30.15
N ALA A 23 1.86 -15.29 -30.49
CA ALA A 23 3.19 -15.88 -30.29
C ALA A 23 3.92 -15.19 -29.13
N VAL A 24 4.48 -15.95 -28.19
CA VAL A 24 5.19 -15.40 -27.02
C VAL A 24 6.67 -15.73 -27.07
N LEU A 25 7.51 -14.69 -27.17
CA LEU A 25 8.96 -14.78 -27.20
C LEU A 25 9.56 -14.90 -25.79
N GLY A 26 10.65 -15.67 -25.68
CA GLY A 26 11.46 -15.72 -24.45
C GLY A 26 10.81 -16.49 -23.29
N ALA A 27 9.82 -17.33 -23.59
CA ALA A 27 9.12 -18.10 -22.58
C ALA A 27 10.04 -19.15 -21.94
N ALA A 28 10.06 -19.22 -20.60
CA ALA A 28 10.69 -20.32 -19.87
C ALA A 28 9.91 -21.63 -20.12
N PRO A 29 10.54 -22.82 -20.00
CA PRO A 29 9.89 -24.11 -20.29
C PRO A 29 8.53 -24.30 -19.58
N GLY A 30 8.43 -23.98 -18.29
CA GLY A 30 7.16 -24.07 -17.55
C GLY A 30 6.11 -23.02 -17.93
N LEU A 31 6.51 -21.94 -18.60
CA LEU A 31 5.60 -20.93 -19.16
C LEU A 31 5.05 -21.37 -20.53
N ALA A 32 5.88 -22.05 -21.32
CA ALA A 32 5.53 -22.55 -22.64
C ALA A 32 4.37 -23.55 -22.57
N ASP A 33 4.42 -24.51 -21.64
CA ASP A 33 3.36 -25.51 -21.45
C ASP A 33 2.01 -24.88 -21.05
N ARG A 34 2.06 -23.85 -20.20
CA ARG A 34 0.86 -23.12 -19.75
C ARG A 34 0.24 -22.29 -20.86
N LEU A 35 1.06 -21.64 -21.68
CA LEU A 35 0.61 -20.85 -22.83
C LEU A 35 0.05 -21.73 -23.95
N ALA A 36 0.67 -22.88 -24.19
CA ALA A 36 0.18 -23.88 -25.14
C ALA A 36 -1.21 -24.39 -24.75
N GLY A 37 -1.45 -24.63 -23.46
CA GLY A 37 -2.77 -24.98 -22.91
C GLY A 37 -3.86 -23.91 -23.15
N TRP A 38 -3.48 -22.68 -23.52
CA TRP A 38 -4.40 -21.57 -23.82
C TRP A 38 -4.43 -21.19 -25.31
N GLY A 39 -3.74 -21.94 -26.18
CA GLY A 39 -3.70 -21.72 -27.63
C GLY A 39 -2.67 -20.70 -28.12
N ALA A 40 -1.79 -20.20 -27.25
CA ALA A 40 -0.65 -19.37 -27.66
C ALA A 40 0.54 -20.25 -28.06
N ARG A 41 1.34 -19.79 -29.04
CA ARG A 41 2.58 -20.44 -29.44
C ARG A 41 3.77 -19.81 -28.70
N ALA A 42 4.40 -20.58 -27.82
CA ALA A 42 5.64 -20.14 -27.18
C ALA A 42 6.84 -20.33 -28.12
N ILE A 43 7.74 -19.34 -28.14
CA ILE A 43 8.96 -19.33 -28.96
C ILE A 43 10.14 -19.06 -28.04
N PRO A 44 11.08 -20.00 -27.89
CA PRO A 44 12.30 -19.77 -27.13
C PRO A 44 13.06 -18.57 -27.69
N GLY A 45 13.62 -17.73 -26.82
CA GLY A 45 14.23 -16.46 -27.23
C GLY A 45 15.44 -16.57 -28.17
N GLN A 46 16.00 -17.77 -28.36
CA GLN A 46 17.14 -18.02 -29.25
C GLN A 46 16.76 -18.80 -30.54
N ASP A 47 15.48 -19.12 -30.74
CA ASP A 47 15.02 -19.93 -31.88
C ASP A 47 14.53 -19.05 -33.04
N GLU A 48 15.47 -18.63 -33.89
CA GLU A 48 15.19 -17.75 -35.03
C GLU A 48 14.30 -18.43 -36.10
N ALA A 49 14.43 -19.74 -36.28
CA ALA A 49 13.62 -20.50 -37.23
C ALA A 49 12.15 -20.53 -36.80
N ALA A 50 11.90 -20.78 -35.51
CA ALA A 50 10.55 -20.73 -34.94
C ALA A 50 9.94 -19.32 -35.00
N LEU A 51 10.74 -18.26 -34.80
CA LEU A 51 10.29 -16.88 -34.94
C LEU A 51 9.91 -16.54 -36.39
N ARG A 52 10.75 -16.92 -37.38
CA ARG A 52 10.44 -16.72 -38.81
C ARG A 52 9.18 -17.49 -39.23
N GLN A 53 9.06 -18.75 -38.81
CA GLN A 53 7.86 -19.55 -39.05
C GLN A 53 6.62 -18.89 -38.43
N ALA A 54 6.78 -18.30 -37.25
CA ALA A 54 5.68 -17.63 -36.58
C ALA A 54 5.22 -16.34 -37.27
N LEU A 55 6.15 -15.56 -37.81
CA LEU A 55 5.85 -14.33 -38.55
C LEU A 55 5.21 -14.62 -39.92
N ALA A 56 5.57 -15.74 -40.55
CA ALA A 56 5.00 -16.21 -41.80
C ALA A 56 3.58 -16.80 -41.65
N ASP A 57 3.16 -17.12 -40.44
CA ASP A 57 1.85 -17.67 -40.13
C ASP A 57 0.75 -16.63 -40.41
N PRO A 58 -0.18 -16.89 -41.37
CA PRO A 58 -1.26 -15.96 -41.69
C PRO A 58 -2.25 -15.80 -40.52
N GLY A 59 -2.28 -16.76 -39.57
CA GLY A 59 -3.09 -16.70 -38.37
C GLY A 59 -2.48 -15.88 -37.23
N LEU A 60 -1.25 -15.38 -37.37
CA LEU A 60 -0.62 -14.53 -36.35
C LEU A 60 -1.38 -13.21 -36.22
N ARG A 61 -1.79 -12.90 -34.99
CA ARG A 61 -2.43 -11.66 -34.58
C ARG A 61 -1.45 -10.74 -33.85
N CYS A 62 -0.66 -11.29 -32.93
CA CYS A 62 0.35 -10.52 -32.23
C CYS A 62 1.55 -11.34 -31.74
N LEU A 63 2.66 -10.65 -31.55
CA LEU A 63 3.91 -11.13 -30.99
C LEU A 63 4.12 -10.45 -29.63
N ALA A 64 4.21 -11.24 -28.56
CA ALA A 64 4.35 -10.75 -27.21
C ALA A 64 5.68 -11.17 -26.60
N TRP A 65 6.18 -10.41 -25.64
CA TRP A 65 7.27 -10.83 -24.76
C TRP A 65 6.88 -10.55 -23.31
N LEU A 66 7.07 -11.56 -22.47
CA LEU A 66 6.65 -11.56 -21.07
C LEU A 66 7.87 -11.74 -20.18
N PRO A 67 8.10 -10.89 -19.16
CA PRO A 67 9.20 -11.10 -18.24
C PRO A 67 8.98 -12.37 -17.39
N PRO A 68 10.06 -12.96 -16.85
CA PRO A 68 9.97 -14.06 -15.89
C PRO A 68 9.06 -13.66 -14.72
N GLY A 69 7.96 -14.38 -14.51
CA GLY A 69 6.98 -14.10 -13.45
C GLY A 69 5.76 -13.27 -13.86
N ALA A 70 5.64 -12.78 -15.11
CA ALA A 70 4.46 -12.03 -15.57
C ALA A 70 3.12 -12.81 -15.57
N LEU A 71 3.15 -14.12 -15.34
CA LEU A 71 1.97 -14.98 -15.30
C LEU A 71 1.83 -15.65 -13.93
N PRO A 72 1.41 -14.88 -12.92
CA PRO A 72 0.08 -15.14 -12.36
C PRO A 72 -0.65 -13.85 -11.89
N LEU A 73 -1.93 -13.67 -12.26
CA LEU A 73 -3.02 -12.92 -11.53
C LEU A 73 -4.11 -12.29 -12.44
N ARG A 74 -3.99 -12.27 -13.78
CA ARG A 74 -5.11 -11.83 -14.66
C ARG A 74 -5.86 -13.01 -15.26
N ARG A 75 -7.19 -12.91 -15.37
CA ARG A 75 -8.02 -13.86 -16.11
C ARG A 75 -7.55 -13.89 -17.59
N PRO A 76 -7.48 -15.06 -18.26
CA PRO A 76 -6.99 -15.16 -19.64
C PRO A 76 -7.62 -14.18 -20.63
N ALA A 77 -8.92 -13.89 -20.47
CA ALA A 77 -9.63 -12.91 -21.29
C ALA A 77 -9.06 -11.48 -21.17
N ALA A 78 -8.59 -11.08 -20.00
CA ALA A 78 -7.98 -9.77 -19.78
C ALA A 78 -6.57 -9.68 -20.39
N ILE A 79 -5.85 -10.80 -20.45
CA ILE A 79 -4.56 -10.92 -21.11
C ILE A 79 -4.75 -10.87 -22.62
N ALA A 80 -5.69 -11.65 -23.16
CA ALA A 80 -6.04 -11.64 -24.58
C ALA A 80 -6.47 -10.24 -25.02
N THR A 81 -7.33 -9.58 -24.25
CA THR A 81 -7.77 -8.20 -24.54
C THR A 81 -6.60 -7.22 -24.53
N ALA A 82 -5.69 -7.31 -23.55
CA ALA A 82 -4.51 -6.45 -23.47
C ALA A 82 -3.51 -6.68 -24.62
N LEU A 83 -3.29 -7.94 -25.01
CA LEU A 83 -2.42 -8.30 -26.14
C LEU A 83 -3.05 -7.95 -27.50
N LEU A 84 -4.38 -7.84 -27.58
CA LEU A 84 -5.10 -7.46 -28.79
C LEU A 84 -5.40 -5.95 -28.88
N ALA A 85 -5.05 -5.16 -27.86
CA ALA A 85 -5.32 -3.73 -27.80
C ALA A 85 -4.42 -2.87 -28.72
N GLY A 86 -3.43 -3.47 -29.39
CA GLY A 86 -2.52 -2.81 -30.31
C GLY A 86 -1.04 -2.99 -29.93
N ASP A 87 -0.17 -2.19 -30.56
CA ASP A 87 1.26 -2.17 -30.25
C ASP A 87 1.51 -1.53 -28.87
N HIS A 88 2.25 -2.20 -28.00
CA HIS A 88 2.62 -1.74 -26.67
C HIS A 88 4.14 -1.95 -26.43
N PRO A 89 4.99 -0.95 -26.71
CA PRO A 89 6.41 -1.01 -26.41
C PRO A 89 6.59 -0.72 -24.91
N GLY A 90 6.95 -1.71 -24.11
CA GLY A 90 7.27 -1.48 -22.68
C GLY A 90 8.34 -0.37 -22.50
N ILE A 91 8.30 0.35 -21.38
CA ILE A 91 9.07 1.59 -21.13
C ILE A 91 10.49 1.27 -20.63
N GLY A 92 10.67 0.15 -19.92
CA GLY A 92 11.93 -0.23 -19.29
C GLY A 92 12.48 -1.62 -19.69
N PRO A 93 13.76 -1.89 -19.38
CA PRO A 93 14.33 -3.23 -19.47
C PRO A 93 13.66 -4.14 -18.43
N GLY A 94 12.62 -4.88 -18.87
CA GLY A 94 11.85 -5.80 -18.04
C GLY A 94 10.33 -5.71 -18.24
N ASP A 95 9.83 -4.69 -18.93
CA ASP A 95 8.39 -4.52 -19.16
C ASP A 95 7.85 -5.53 -20.17
N ALA A 96 6.57 -5.91 -20.01
CA ALA A 96 5.82 -6.69 -20.98
C ALA A 96 5.47 -5.84 -22.21
N TRP A 97 5.38 -6.49 -23.35
CA TRP A 97 5.21 -5.82 -24.62
C TRP A 97 4.52 -6.69 -25.63
N CYS A 98 3.80 -6.03 -26.53
CA CYS A 98 3.00 -6.66 -27.57
C CYS A 98 3.17 -5.89 -28.88
N LEU A 99 3.33 -6.62 -29.97
CA LEU A 99 3.34 -6.08 -31.33
C LEU A 99 2.24 -6.75 -32.14
N ALA A 100 1.40 -5.97 -32.79
CA ALA A 100 0.48 -6.46 -33.81
C ALA A 100 1.27 -7.11 -34.95
N ALA A 101 0.72 -8.16 -35.54
CA ALA A 101 1.40 -8.92 -36.60
C ALA A 101 1.90 -8.07 -37.79
N PRO A 102 1.17 -7.04 -38.28
CA PRO A 102 1.69 -6.16 -39.34
C PRO A 102 2.95 -5.41 -38.92
N THR A 103 2.99 -4.89 -37.69
CA THR A 103 4.14 -4.17 -37.13
C THR A 103 5.33 -5.10 -36.93
N ALA A 104 5.09 -6.29 -36.37
CA ALA A 104 6.13 -7.30 -36.17
C ALA A 104 6.76 -7.76 -37.51
N ARG A 105 5.94 -8.00 -38.54
CA ARG A 105 6.42 -8.37 -39.88
C ARG A 105 7.24 -7.26 -40.54
N ARG A 106 6.82 -6.00 -40.40
CA ARG A 106 7.55 -4.84 -40.91
C ARG A 106 8.94 -4.74 -40.27
N LEU A 107 9.00 -4.75 -38.94
CA LEU A 107 10.27 -4.65 -38.19
C LEU A 107 11.22 -5.83 -38.44
N ALA A 108 10.67 -7.02 -38.70
CA ALA A 108 11.45 -8.21 -39.05
C ALA A 108 12.00 -8.17 -40.49
N ALA A 109 11.40 -7.40 -41.40
CA ALA A 109 11.90 -7.23 -42.77
C ALA A 109 13.07 -6.23 -42.86
N GLU A 110 13.28 -5.41 -41.82
CA GLU A 110 14.30 -4.35 -41.77
C GLU A 110 15.70 -4.85 -41.34
N GLY A 111 15.87 -6.15 -41.05
CA GLY A 111 17.17 -6.74 -40.69
C GLY A 111 17.03 -8.11 -40.01
N PRO A 112 18.09 -8.66 -39.36
CA PRO A 112 18.01 -9.97 -38.68
C PRO A 112 16.81 -10.09 -37.74
N ALA A 113 16.20 -11.28 -37.75
CA ALA A 113 14.91 -11.58 -37.12
C ALA A 113 15.07 -12.43 -35.86
N ASP A 114 16.18 -12.30 -35.14
CA ASP A 114 16.31 -12.87 -33.80
C ASP A 114 15.45 -12.07 -32.80
N ALA A 115 14.99 -12.75 -31.76
CA ALA A 115 14.02 -12.18 -30.83
C ALA A 115 14.55 -10.89 -30.20
N GLN A 116 15.82 -10.85 -29.74
CA GLN A 116 16.40 -9.72 -29.01
C GLN A 116 16.63 -8.48 -29.91
N THR A 117 17.00 -8.69 -31.16
CA THR A 117 17.19 -7.58 -32.11
C THR A 117 15.85 -7.00 -32.57
N LEU A 118 14.87 -7.85 -32.87
CA LEU A 118 13.50 -7.40 -33.17
C LEU A 118 12.91 -6.62 -32.00
N VAL A 119 13.22 -7.10 -30.80
CA VAL A 119 12.91 -6.48 -29.51
C VAL A 119 13.49 -5.06 -29.43
N ALA A 120 14.81 -4.93 -29.61
CA ALA A 120 15.49 -3.63 -29.53
C ALA A 120 14.96 -2.63 -30.58
N ARG A 121 14.69 -3.09 -31.82
CA ARG A 121 14.15 -2.23 -32.88
C ARG A 121 12.75 -1.74 -32.58
N ALA A 122 11.86 -2.60 -32.09
CA ALA A 122 10.51 -2.18 -31.72
C ALA A 122 10.51 -1.06 -30.65
N ARG A 123 11.45 -1.12 -29.68
CA ARG A 123 11.62 -0.07 -28.67
C ARG A 123 12.11 1.26 -29.25
N ALA A 124 12.92 1.20 -30.30
CA ALA A 124 13.46 2.40 -30.96
C ALA A 124 12.47 3.02 -31.96
N SER A 125 11.63 2.20 -32.61
CA SER A 125 10.79 2.61 -33.74
C SER A 125 9.34 2.94 -33.37
N LEU A 126 8.84 2.52 -32.20
CA LEU A 126 7.51 2.85 -31.72
C LEU A 126 7.56 4.05 -30.78
N PRO A 127 6.57 4.96 -30.82
CA PRO A 127 6.50 6.06 -29.86
C PRO A 127 6.46 5.46 -28.45
N PRO A 128 7.16 6.06 -27.46
CA PRO A 128 6.98 5.65 -26.07
C PRO A 128 5.47 5.69 -25.76
N PRO A 129 4.96 4.76 -24.94
CA PRO A 129 3.56 4.85 -24.54
C PRO A 129 3.32 6.27 -23.98
N PRO A 130 2.11 6.82 -24.15
CA PRO A 130 1.82 8.14 -23.62
C PRO A 130 2.27 8.17 -22.15
N ALA A 131 2.97 9.24 -21.78
CA ALA A 131 3.35 9.49 -20.39
C ALA A 131 2.16 9.15 -19.48
N PRO A 132 2.38 8.59 -18.27
CA PRO A 132 1.29 8.37 -17.33
C PRO A 132 0.44 9.63 -17.34
N LEU A 133 -0.86 9.46 -17.67
CA LEU A 133 -1.80 10.53 -18.03
C LEU A 133 -1.35 11.81 -17.35
N ALA A 134 -0.77 12.74 -18.13
CA ALA A 134 -0.37 14.03 -17.58
C ALA A 134 -1.53 14.48 -16.70
N HIS A 135 -1.29 14.76 -15.42
CA HIS A 135 -2.36 14.99 -14.43
C HIS A 135 -3.21 16.23 -14.73
N ARG A 136 -3.08 16.75 -15.95
CA ARG A 136 -3.74 17.90 -16.53
C ARG A 136 -4.25 17.56 -17.93
N ARG A 137 -5.43 18.08 -18.23
CA ARG A 137 -6.01 18.15 -19.57
C ARG A 137 -5.07 18.93 -20.51
N PRO A 138 -5.25 18.81 -21.84
CA PRO A 138 -4.49 19.58 -22.82
C PRO A 138 -4.58 21.11 -22.64
N ASP A 139 -5.63 21.60 -21.98
CA ASP A 139 -5.85 23.01 -21.63
C ASP A 139 -5.16 23.45 -20.33
N GLY A 140 -4.47 22.54 -19.63
CA GLY A 140 -3.75 22.79 -18.39
C GLY A 140 -4.58 22.63 -17.10
N ALA A 141 -5.88 22.32 -17.20
CA ALA A 141 -6.75 22.08 -16.05
C ALA A 141 -6.52 20.69 -15.44
N ALA A 142 -6.74 20.52 -14.13
CA ALA A 142 -6.59 19.22 -13.46
C ALA A 142 -7.60 18.18 -14.02
N LEU A 143 -7.17 16.92 -14.12
CA LEU A 143 -8.06 15.80 -14.50
C LEU A 143 -9.09 15.52 -13.41
N GLY A 144 -10.36 15.33 -13.78
CA GLY A 144 -11.43 14.89 -12.89
C GLY A 144 -11.89 13.45 -13.15
N LEU A 145 -12.78 12.92 -12.33
CA LEU A 145 -13.30 11.55 -12.40
C LEU A 145 -13.94 11.22 -13.75
N ALA A 146 -14.56 12.21 -14.40
CA ALA A 146 -15.15 12.09 -15.73
C ALA A 146 -14.11 11.90 -16.85
N ASP A 147 -12.87 12.33 -16.63
CA ASP A 147 -11.76 12.19 -17.57
C ASP A 147 -11.03 10.84 -17.42
N LEU A 148 -11.34 10.09 -16.36
CA LEU A 148 -10.71 8.80 -16.07
C LEU A 148 -11.43 7.65 -16.80
N PRO A 149 -10.70 6.61 -17.28
CA PRO A 149 -11.29 5.49 -18.01
C PRO A 149 -12.47 4.84 -17.27
N ALA A 150 -13.62 4.70 -17.95
CA ALA A 150 -14.85 4.12 -17.40
C ALA A 150 -14.71 2.65 -16.92
N ALA A 151 -13.61 1.97 -17.27
CA ALA A 151 -13.30 0.58 -16.91
C ALA A 151 -13.11 0.32 -15.39
N PHE A 152 -13.20 1.35 -14.56
CA PHE A 152 -13.21 1.24 -13.10
C PHE A 152 -14.60 1.47 -12.48
N GLY A 153 -15.63 1.63 -13.32
CA GLY A 153 -17.02 1.73 -12.93
C GLY A 153 -17.68 0.37 -12.84
N SER A 154 -18.16 0.02 -11.65
CA SER A 154 -19.40 -0.74 -11.56
C SER A 154 -20.38 0.05 -10.70
N GLY A 155 -21.37 0.64 -11.37
CA GLY A 155 -22.53 1.29 -10.76
C GLY A 155 -23.47 0.29 -10.09
N LEU A 156 -22.95 -0.57 -9.21
CA LEU A 156 -23.74 -1.41 -8.32
C LEU A 156 -23.68 -0.83 -6.89
N PRO A 157 -24.75 -1.00 -6.09
CA PRO A 157 -24.78 -0.51 -4.72
C PRO A 157 -23.60 -1.08 -3.93
N PHE A 158 -22.74 -0.17 -3.49
CA PHE A 158 -21.49 -0.38 -2.76
C PHE A 158 -21.71 -1.10 -1.42
N ALA A 159 -21.84 -2.42 -1.44
CA ALA A 159 -22.10 -3.26 -0.27
C ALA A 159 -21.12 -4.45 -0.18
N ALA A 160 -19.82 -4.22 -0.37
CA ALA A 160 -18.80 -5.14 0.11
C ALA A 160 -18.10 -4.52 1.33
N PRO A 161 -18.20 -5.13 2.52
CA PRO A 161 -17.51 -4.69 3.72
C PRO A 161 -16.00 -4.68 3.51
N PHE A 162 -15.31 -3.91 4.36
CA PHE A 162 -13.91 -4.19 4.70
C PHE A 162 -13.86 -5.61 5.27
N HIS A 163 -13.57 -6.59 4.44
CA HIS A 163 -13.39 -7.97 4.88
C HIS A 163 -12.02 -8.10 5.54
N ASP A 164 -11.98 -8.83 6.64
CA ASP A 164 -10.76 -9.57 7.01
C ASP A 164 -10.36 -10.40 5.80
N ASP A 165 -9.23 -10.03 5.18
CA ASP A 165 -8.74 -10.67 3.98
C ASP A 165 -8.54 -12.17 4.26
N PRO A 166 -9.21 -13.09 3.54
CA PRO A 166 -9.00 -14.53 3.70
C PRO A 166 -7.53 -14.93 3.44
N MET A 167 -6.73 -14.12 2.74
CA MET A 167 -5.27 -14.34 2.65
C MET A 167 -4.53 -14.08 3.97
N VAL A 168 -4.98 -13.12 4.80
CA VAL A 168 -4.41 -12.89 6.13
C VAL A 168 -4.71 -14.08 7.04
N THR A 169 -5.93 -14.60 6.99
CA THR A 169 -6.33 -15.82 7.73
C THR A 169 -5.58 -17.06 7.23
N ALA A 170 -5.34 -17.20 5.92
CA ALA A 170 -4.56 -18.31 5.35
C ALA A 170 -3.07 -18.26 5.75
N ARG A 171 -2.46 -17.08 5.91
CA ARG A 171 -1.09 -16.94 6.43
C ARG A 171 -0.99 -17.22 7.93
N ILE A 172 -1.99 -16.83 8.70
CA ILE A 172 -2.05 -17.10 10.16
C ILE A 172 -2.24 -18.59 10.43
N LEU A 173 -3.04 -19.30 9.63
CA LEU A 173 -3.31 -20.73 9.77
C LEU A 173 -2.26 -21.63 9.09
N GLY A 174 -1.48 -21.09 8.14
CA GLY A 174 -0.51 -21.84 7.33
C GLY A 174 0.81 -22.17 8.01
N GLY A 175 0.95 -21.90 9.31
CA GLY A 175 2.00 -22.42 10.19
C GLY A 175 3.35 -22.73 9.53
N SER A 176 4.12 -21.72 9.16
CA SER A 176 5.56 -21.94 8.93
C SER A 176 6.24 -21.89 10.30
N ILE A 177 6.28 -23.07 10.93
CA ILE A 177 7.08 -23.35 12.11
C ILE A 177 8.55 -23.13 11.71
N ALA A 178 9.23 -22.32 12.52
CA ALA A 178 10.65 -22.04 12.39
C ALA A 178 11.47 -23.32 12.21
N THR A 179 12.25 -23.36 11.13
CA THR A 179 13.39 -24.26 10.99
C THR A 179 14.69 -23.46 11.01
N ALA A 180 15.72 -24.13 11.52
CA ALA A 180 16.99 -23.58 11.96
C ALA A 180 17.74 -22.69 10.95
N ARG A 181 18.62 -21.84 11.51
CA ARG A 181 19.59 -20.92 10.88
C ARG A 181 19.78 -21.16 9.37
N SER A 182 19.22 -20.25 8.58
CA SER A 182 19.51 -20.11 7.15
C SER A 182 20.22 -18.77 6.87
N PRO A 183 20.97 -18.64 5.75
CA PRO A 183 21.72 -17.44 5.41
C PRO A 183 20.78 -16.22 5.31
N ARG A 184 21.33 -14.98 5.33
CA ARG A 184 20.56 -13.74 5.16
C ARG A 184 19.41 -13.95 4.17
N PRO A 185 18.15 -13.66 4.55
CA PRO A 185 17.03 -13.91 3.65
C PRO A 185 17.28 -13.17 2.35
N THR A 186 17.23 -13.89 1.23
CA THR A 186 17.19 -13.29 -0.10
C THR A 186 15.95 -12.40 -0.15
N LEU A 187 16.15 -11.10 -0.37
CA LEU A 187 15.02 -10.17 -0.47
C LEU A 187 14.13 -10.59 -1.67
N PRO A 188 12.81 -10.64 -1.50
CA PRO A 188 11.87 -11.08 -2.53
C PRO A 188 11.77 -10.05 -3.67
N ASP A 189 11.08 -10.40 -4.75
CA ASP A 189 10.65 -9.46 -5.81
C ASP A 189 11.75 -8.58 -6.41
N GLY A 190 13.01 -9.07 -6.43
CA GLY A 190 14.15 -8.30 -6.93
C GLY A 190 14.55 -7.11 -6.07
N LEU A 191 14.11 -7.07 -4.80
CA LEU A 191 14.53 -6.04 -3.85
C LEU A 191 16.04 -6.03 -3.72
N ALA A 192 16.65 -4.86 -3.88
CA ALA A 192 18.09 -4.72 -3.86
C ALA A 192 18.51 -3.43 -3.13
N PRO A 193 19.45 -3.49 -2.17
CA PRO A 193 20.06 -2.29 -1.63
C PRO A 193 20.73 -1.48 -2.73
N ILE A 194 20.53 -0.16 -2.72
CA ILE A 194 21.29 0.78 -3.55
C ILE A 194 22.48 1.24 -2.70
N GLY A 195 23.65 0.66 -2.97
CA GLY A 195 24.86 0.89 -2.19
C GLY A 195 25.09 -0.16 -1.08
N PRO A 196 25.89 0.15 -0.05
CA PRO A 196 26.17 -0.79 1.02
C PRO A 196 24.89 -1.13 1.79
N PRO A 197 24.65 -2.42 2.13
CA PRO A 197 23.45 -2.80 2.85
C PRO A 197 23.46 -2.22 4.29
N PRO A 198 22.27 -2.01 4.90
CA PRO A 198 22.17 -1.68 6.30
C PRO A 198 22.92 -2.66 7.19
N ALA A 199 23.65 -2.13 8.18
CA ALA A 199 24.29 -2.91 9.23
C ALA A 199 24.00 -2.28 10.61
N PRO A 200 22.79 -2.50 11.17
CA PRO A 200 22.43 -1.97 12.47
C PRO A 200 23.33 -2.47 13.60
N ARG A 201 23.66 -1.59 14.54
CA ARG A 201 24.41 -1.95 15.77
C ARG A 201 23.45 -2.21 16.92
N PRO A 202 23.78 -3.12 17.86
CA PRO A 202 22.93 -3.39 19.03
C PRO A 202 22.49 -2.10 19.73
N GLY A 203 21.19 -2.00 20.02
CA GLY A 203 20.59 -0.81 20.63
C GLY A 203 20.18 0.31 19.67
N GLU A 204 20.54 0.23 18.37
CA GLU A 204 20.02 1.15 17.35
C GLU A 204 18.50 0.98 17.17
N ILE A 205 17.80 2.10 17.01
CA ILE A 205 16.38 2.15 16.64
C ILE A 205 16.28 2.46 15.14
N LEU A 206 15.51 1.65 14.42
CA LEU A 206 15.37 1.75 12.98
C LEU A 206 14.10 2.51 12.60
N ALA A 207 14.11 3.20 11.47
CA ALA A 207 12.89 3.58 10.75
C ALA A 207 12.84 2.88 9.39
N VAL A 208 11.67 2.37 9.00
CA VAL A 208 11.43 1.76 7.70
C VAL A 208 10.24 2.45 7.03
N LEU A 209 10.45 2.97 5.82
CA LEU A 209 9.43 3.65 5.04
C LEU A 209 9.34 3.00 3.66
N VAL A 210 8.12 2.71 3.18
CA VAL A 210 7.87 2.35 1.78
C VAL A 210 7.36 3.58 1.06
N VAL A 211 8.05 4.02 0.02
CA VAL A 211 7.77 5.30 -0.64
C VAL A 211 7.61 5.16 -2.15
N ARG A 212 6.79 6.04 -2.72
CA ARG A 212 6.75 6.32 -4.14
C ARG A 212 6.27 7.75 -4.36
N ASN A 213 7.08 8.57 -5.03
CA ASN A 213 6.78 9.96 -5.33
C ASN A 213 6.41 10.78 -4.07
N GLU A 214 7.31 10.74 -3.08
CA GLU A 214 7.17 11.41 -1.79
C GLU A 214 8.16 12.55 -1.58
N ALA A 215 8.73 13.12 -2.64
CA ALA A 215 9.72 14.20 -2.52
C ALA A 215 9.19 15.40 -1.71
N LEU A 216 7.87 15.62 -1.71
CA LEU A 216 7.20 16.67 -0.95
C LEU A 216 7.24 16.43 0.58
N ARG A 217 6.87 15.22 1.03
CA ARG A 217 6.64 14.92 2.47
C ARG A 217 7.83 14.22 3.14
N LEU A 218 8.59 13.45 2.37
CA LEU A 218 9.69 12.64 2.89
C LEU A 218 10.70 13.43 3.72
N PRO A 219 11.14 14.66 3.36
CA PRO A 219 12.09 15.41 4.18
C PRO A 219 11.61 15.59 5.63
N ALA A 220 10.38 16.08 5.80
CA ALA A 220 9.80 16.34 7.11
C ALA A 220 9.55 15.05 7.92
N ALA A 221 9.22 13.94 7.25
CA ALA A 221 9.07 12.63 7.92
C ALA A 221 10.42 12.11 8.45
N LEU A 222 11.49 12.25 7.67
CA LEU A 222 12.84 11.84 8.07
C LEU A 222 13.38 12.69 9.21
N ASP A 223 13.18 14.01 9.15
CA ASP A 223 13.58 14.93 10.21
C ASP A 223 12.82 14.67 11.52
N ALA A 224 11.50 14.42 11.44
CA ALA A 224 10.70 14.06 12.61
C ALA A 224 11.17 12.73 13.23
N ALA A 225 11.43 11.71 12.41
CA ALA A 225 11.94 10.42 12.89
C ALA A 225 13.31 10.58 13.58
N ARG A 226 14.20 11.40 13.03
CA ARG A 226 15.51 11.69 13.62
C ARG A 226 15.42 12.50 14.91
N ALA A 227 14.55 13.51 14.96
CA ALA A 227 14.30 14.29 16.17
C ALA A 227 13.79 13.40 17.33
N LEU A 228 13.03 12.35 17.02
CA LEU A 228 12.62 11.33 17.97
C LEU A 228 13.77 10.38 18.41
N GLY A 229 14.93 10.40 17.75
CA GLY A 229 16.07 9.56 18.09
C GLY A 229 16.15 8.24 17.31
N VAL A 230 15.58 8.18 16.11
CA VAL A 230 15.89 7.10 15.15
C VAL A 230 17.37 7.17 14.75
N ASP A 231 18.07 6.05 14.86
CA ASP A 231 19.49 5.93 14.53
C ASP A 231 19.72 5.71 13.04
N ARG A 232 18.84 4.91 12.42
CA ARG A 232 19.01 4.46 11.04
C ARG A 232 17.70 4.43 10.31
N VAL A 233 17.68 5.05 9.14
CA VAL A 233 16.53 5.07 8.24
C VAL A 233 16.80 4.11 7.08
N ILE A 234 15.82 3.26 6.76
CA ILE A 234 15.79 2.42 5.57
C ILE A 234 14.56 2.83 4.74
N VAL A 235 14.78 3.28 3.51
CA VAL A 235 13.74 3.71 2.58
C VAL A 235 13.65 2.69 1.45
N ILE A 236 12.48 2.06 1.34
CA ILE A 236 12.13 1.13 0.27
C ILE A 236 11.44 1.96 -0.82
N ASP A 237 12.18 2.26 -1.88
CA ASP A 237 11.69 3.08 -2.98
C ASP A 237 11.08 2.20 -4.07
N ASN A 238 9.77 2.32 -4.29
CA ASN A 238 9.08 1.65 -5.40
C ASN A 238 9.20 2.47 -6.68
N ARG A 239 10.44 2.64 -7.14
CA ARG A 239 10.80 3.32 -8.40
C ARG A 239 10.10 4.66 -8.58
N SER A 240 10.38 5.58 -7.65
CA SER A 240 9.93 6.96 -7.77
C SER A 240 10.43 7.62 -9.05
N THR A 241 9.62 8.51 -9.59
CA THR A 241 9.88 9.28 -10.81
C THR A 241 10.09 10.77 -10.55
N ASP A 242 10.03 11.19 -9.28
CA ASP A 242 10.36 12.53 -8.80
C ASP A 242 11.70 12.53 -8.04
N GLY A 243 11.99 13.58 -7.27
CA GLY A 243 13.21 13.71 -6.47
C GLY A 243 13.29 12.84 -5.20
N THR A 244 12.38 11.88 -4.99
CA THR A 244 12.30 11.11 -3.73
C THR A 244 13.61 10.40 -3.37
N ARG A 245 14.28 9.80 -4.36
CA ARG A 245 15.54 9.08 -4.14
C ARG A 245 16.66 10.01 -3.68
N ASP A 246 16.76 11.18 -4.30
CA ASP A 246 17.80 12.16 -3.97
C ASP A 246 17.58 12.70 -2.56
N VAL A 247 16.33 12.98 -2.19
CA VAL A 247 15.96 13.37 -0.81
C VAL A 247 16.39 12.31 0.20
N ALA A 248 16.09 11.03 -0.05
CA ALA A 248 16.46 9.95 0.86
C ALA A 248 17.99 9.80 1.00
N LEU A 249 18.74 9.91 -0.10
CA LEU A 249 20.20 9.84 -0.10
C LEU A 249 20.84 11.02 0.61
N GLN A 250 20.37 12.24 0.36
CA GLN A 250 20.84 13.46 1.02
C GLN A 250 20.56 13.41 2.52
N ALA A 251 19.43 12.83 2.92
CA ALA A 251 19.14 12.57 4.31
C ALA A 251 20.00 11.44 4.90
N GLY A 252 20.83 10.72 4.14
CA GLY A 252 21.67 9.62 4.63
C GLY A 252 20.88 8.35 4.97
N ALA A 253 19.72 8.15 4.35
CA ALA A 253 18.96 6.91 4.46
C ALA A 253 19.59 5.78 3.63
N HIS A 254 19.39 4.54 4.06
CA HIS A 254 19.71 3.36 3.27
C HIS A 254 18.58 3.12 2.26
N LEU A 255 18.90 3.13 0.97
CA LEU A 255 17.92 2.89 -0.08
C LEU A 255 17.83 1.41 -0.46
N VAL A 256 16.61 0.93 -0.65
CA VAL A 256 16.29 -0.38 -1.24
C VAL A 256 15.42 -0.13 -2.46
N ASP A 257 15.89 -0.52 -3.65
CA ASP A 257 15.07 -0.54 -4.87
C ASP A 257 14.02 -1.65 -4.74
N ALA A 258 12.75 -1.30 -4.94
CA ALA A 258 11.64 -2.25 -4.99
C ALA A 258 11.04 -2.24 -6.40
N PRO A 259 11.53 -3.10 -7.32
CA PRO A 259 11.07 -3.10 -8.71
C PRO A 259 9.74 -3.85 -8.90
N GLY A 260 9.29 -4.58 -7.88
CA GLY A 260 8.04 -5.36 -7.90
C GLY A 260 6.77 -4.49 -8.00
N ASP A 261 5.66 -5.16 -8.28
CA ASP A 261 4.34 -4.55 -8.33
C ASP A 261 3.81 -4.26 -6.92
N TYR A 262 3.38 -3.01 -6.69
CA TYR A 262 2.95 -2.56 -5.37
C TYR A 262 1.72 -3.33 -4.84
N PRO A 263 0.62 -3.52 -5.59
CA PRO A 263 -0.47 -4.41 -5.20
C PRO A 263 -0.03 -5.84 -4.90
N ALA A 264 0.79 -6.44 -5.77
CA ALA A 264 1.24 -7.83 -5.62
C ALA A 264 2.06 -8.04 -4.33
N SER A 265 2.82 -7.02 -3.91
CA SER A 265 3.55 -7.03 -2.64
C SER A 265 2.65 -6.86 -1.40
N GLY A 266 1.33 -6.79 -1.58
CA GLY A 266 0.39 -6.44 -0.51
C GLY A 266 0.51 -4.98 -0.11
N PHE A 267 0.64 -4.07 -1.07
CA PHE A 267 0.82 -2.63 -0.84
C PHE A 267 2.10 -2.31 -0.02
N GLY A 268 3.20 -2.99 -0.34
CA GLY A 268 4.51 -2.80 0.30
C GLY A 268 4.77 -3.65 1.53
N ILE A 269 3.77 -4.39 2.03
CA ILE A 269 3.88 -5.23 3.23
C ILE A 269 4.97 -6.30 3.07
N ALA A 270 5.01 -6.99 1.94
CA ALA A 270 6.00 -8.05 1.70
C ALA A 270 7.44 -7.50 1.70
N TRP A 271 7.62 -6.30 1.16
CA TRP A 271 8.91 -5.62 1.10
C TRP A 271 9.38 -5.17 2.48
N ALA A 272 8.50 -4.49 3.23
CA ALA A 272 8.80 -4.06 4.59
C ALA A 272 9.13 -5.25 5.50
N ASN A 273 8.36 -6.34 5.43
CA ASN A 273 8.65 -7.58 6.17
C ASN A 273 10.03 -8.14 5.82
N ALA A 274 10.36 -8.26 4.52
CA ALA A 274 11.65 -8.81 4.10
C ALA A 274 12.84 -7.96 4.55
N VAL A 275 12.70 -6.63 4.49
CA VAL A 275 13.71 -5.67 4.96
C VAL A 275 13.88 -5.76 6.48
N LEU A 276 12.79 -5.85 7.23
CA LEU A 276 12.81 -5.99 8.68
C LEU A 276 13.35 -7.37 9.11
N ASP A 277 13.07 -8.44 8.37
CA ASP A 277 13.69 -9.74 8.60
C ASP A 277 15.19 -9.69 8.33
N ALA A 278 15.62 -9.03 7.24
CA ALA A 278 17.02 -8.94 6.88
C ALA A 278 17.84 -8.13 7.91
N TRP A 279 17.30 -7.03 8.43
CA TRP A 279 18.08 -6.07 9.24
C TRP A 279 17.41 -5.58 10.53
N GLY A 280 16.11 -5.79 10.72
CA GLY A 280 15.37 -5.32 11.89
C GLY A 280 15.46 -6.24 13.11
N ARG A 281 15.79 -7.52 12.94
CA ARG A 281 15.85 -8.50 14.04
C ARG A 281 16.70 -8.01 15.21
N GLY A 282 16.11 -8.03 16.41
CA GLY A 282 16.79 -7.58 17.62
C GLY A 282 16.82 -6.06 17.80
N HIS A 283 16.11 -5.30 16.95
CA HIS A 283 15.94 -3.84 17.05
C HIS A 283 14.48 -3.44 17.26
N TRP A 284 14.26 -2.27 17.85
CA TRP A 284 12.99 -1.58 17.71
C TRP A 284 12.95 -0.92 16.34
N ALA A 285 11.86 -1.13 15.61
CA ALA A 285 11.66 -0.58 14.27
C ALA A 285 10.39 0.26 14.24
N LEU A 286 10.53 1.49 13.79
CA LEU A 286 9.47 2.45 13.54
C LEU A 286 9.08 2.39 12.06
N VAL A 287 7.93 1.81 11.76
CA VAL A 287 7.39 1.69 10.40
C VAL A 287 6.39 2.83 10.18
N LEU A 288 6.69 3.71 9.22
CA LEU A 288 5.91 4.92 8.92
C LEU A 288 5.66 5.09 7.43
N ASP A 289 4.52 5.66 7.09
CA ASP A 289 4.30 6.26 5.77
C ASP A 289 4.96 7.66 5.72
N ALA A 290 5.28 8.17 4.52
CA ALA A 290 5.96 9.47 4.37
C ALA A 290 5.10 10.67 4.80
N ASP A 291 3.79 10.47 4.96
CA ASP A 291 2.84 11.45 5.47
C ASP A 291 2.55 11.29 6.98
N GLU A 292 3.37 10.52 7.71
CA GLU A 292 3.15 10.23 9.13
C GLU A 292 4.26 10.72 10.07
N GLN A 293 3.87 11.20 11.25
CA GLN A 293 4.79 11.54 12.34
C GLN A 293 4.30 10.95 13.68
N LEU A 294 5.19 10.25 14.39
CA LEU A 294 4.87 9.67 15.68
C LEU A 294 4.93 10.70 16.81
N VAL A 295 3.90 10.70 17.64
CA VAL A 295 3.78 11.47 18.86
C VAL A 295 3.41 10.54 20.00
N PHE A 296 4.03 10.75 21.15
CA PHE A 296 3.68 10.09 22.41
C PHE A 296 3.83 11.07 23.58
N PRO A 297 3.29 10.77 24.78
CA PRO A 297 3.37 11.68 25.92
C PRO A 297 4.82 12.07 26.25
N GLY A 298 5.09 13.38 26.21
CA GLY A 298 6.43 13.94 26.40
C GLY A 298 7.42 13.70 25.25
N SER A 299 6.94 13.38 24.04
CA SER A 299 7.80 13.22 22.84
C SER A 299 8.47 14.51 22.34
N ASP A 300 8.03 15.67 22.84
CA ASP A 300 8.65 16.98 22.64
C ASP A 300 9.97 17.13 23.43
N ARG A 301 10.15 16.32 24.48
CA ARG A 301 11.30 16.37 25.39
C ARG A 301 12.05 15.04 25.41
N GLY A 302 11.33 13.92 25.45
CA GLY A 302 11.87 12.57 25.50
C GLY A 302 11.86 11.89 24.13
N GLY A 303 12.95 11.23 23.78
CA GLY A 303 13.06 10.46 22.53
C GLY A 303 12.61 9.00 22.65
N LEU A 304 12.58 8.32 21.51
CA LEU A 304 12.30 6.89 21.35
C LEU A 304 13.16 6.02 22.25
N ARG A 305 14.43 6.37 22.50
CA ARG A 305 15.29 5.57 23.40
C ARG A 305 14.75 5.45 24.83
N ALA A 306 14.07 6.48 25.35
CA ALA A 306 13.44 6.40 26.66
C ALA A 306 12.19 5.52 26.58
N LEU A 307 11.36 5.71 25.54
CA LEU A 307 10.16 4.92 25.32
C LEU A 307 10.47 3.43 25.12
N THR A 308 11.43 3.08 24.27
CA THR A 308 11.79 1.67 24.01
C THR A 308 12.36 1.00 25.24
N ARG A 309 13.17 1.69 26.05
CA ARG A 309 13.64 1.17 27.35
C ARG A 309 12.48 0.90 28.31
N HIS A 310 11.52 1.82 28.39
CA HIS A 310 10.32 1.64 29.20
C HIS A 310 9.50 0.42 28.71
N LEU A 311 9.29 0.30 27.41
CA LEU A 311 8.56 -0.83 26.80
C LEU A 311 9.29 -2.16 27.02
N ASP A 312 10.62 -2.20 26.86
CA ASP A 312 11.44 -3.37 27.14
C ASP A 312 11.33 -3.79 28.62
N ALA A 313 11.41 -2.83 29.55
CA ALA A 313 11.25 -3.08 30.99
C ALA A 313 9.86 -3.60 31.35
N ALA A 314 8.82 -3.14 30.63
CA ALA A 314 7.45 -3.61 30.76
C ALA A 314 7.19 -4.95 30.01
N GLY A 315 8.17 -5.46 29.25
CA GLY A 315 8.04 -6.68 28.45
C GLY A 315 7.07 -6.54 27.27
N ALA A 316 6.86 -5.32 26.77
CA ALA A 316 6.06 -5.00 25.60
C ALA A 316 6.89 -5.09 24.31
N GLU A 317 6.25 -5.52 23.23
CA GLU A 317 6.88 -5.74 21.92
C GLU A 317 6.29 -4.83 20.83
N ALA A 318 5.22 -4.08 21.13
CA ALA A 318 4.63 -3.14 20.19
C ALA A 318 4.05 -1.92 20.91
N PHE A 319 4.01 -0.80 20.22
CA PHE A 319 3.46 0.45 20.71
C PHE A 319 2.20 0.82 19.94
N ARG A 320 1.07 0.92 20.64
CA ARG A 320 -0.22 1.23 20.02
C ARG A 320 -0.40 2.74 19.86
N THR A 321 -0.92 3.12 18.69
CA THR A 321 -1.27 4.49 18.34
C THR A 321 -2.66 4.57 17.71
N ILE A 322 -3.23 5.76 17.66
CA ILE A 322 -4.30 6.11 16.71
C ILE A 322 -3.76 7.06 15.63
N LEU A 323 -4.28 6.94 14.42
CA LEU A 323 -4.00 7.84 13.32
C LEU A 323 -4.88 9.08 13.44
N LEU A 324 -4.28 10.27 13.43
CA LEU A 324 -4.94 11.56 13.57
C LEU A 324 -4.71 12.42 12.33
N ASP A 325 -5.75 12.56 11.52
CA ASP A 325 -5.71 13.35 10.29
C ASP A 325 -5.51 14.84 10.60
N CYS A 326 -4.46 15.43 10.02
CA CYS A 326 -4.11 16.85 10.13
C CYS A 326 -4.36 17.55 8.78
N PHE A 327 -4.82 18.80 8.83
CA PHE A 327 -5.24 19.57 7.65
C PHE A 327 -5.03 21.09 7.81
N PRO A 328 -4.94 21.84 6.69
CA PRO A 328 -4.77 23.30 6.70
C PRO A 328 -6.01 24.04 7.21
N ARG A 329 -5.84 25.33 7.54
CA ARG A 329 -6.95 26.22 7.97
C ARG A 329 -7.95 26.54 6.86
N GLY A 330 -7.48 26.58 5.61
CA GLY A 330 -8.25 26.95 4.44
C GLY A 330 -8.47 25.79 3.46
N ALA A 331 -8.73 26.14 2.21
CA ALA A 331 -8.86 25.15 1.14
C ALA A 331 -7.54 24.39 0.93
N LEU A 332 -7.64 23.12 0.54
CA LEU A 332 -6.46 22.29 0.29
C LEU A 332 -5.53 22.90 -0.76
N ALA A 333 -6.10 23.40 -1.86
CA ALA A 333 -5.34 24.00 -2.96
C ALA A 333 -4.54 25.26 -2.54
N GLU A 334 -4.94 25.92 -1.44
CA GLU A 334 -4.26 27.10 -0.89
C GLU A 334 -3.18 26.72 0.13
N CYS A 335 -3.02 25.43 0.46
CA CYS A 335 -1.96 24.95 1.35
C CYS A 335 -0.60 25.20 0.69
N GLY A 336 0.18 26.12 1.25
CA GLY A 336 1.47 26.53 0.70
C GLY A 336 2.66 25.69 1.12
N TYR A 337 2.48 24.42 1.53
CA TYR A 337 3.56 23.61 2.09
C TYR A 337 4.69 23.38 1.08
N ARG A 338 5.94 23.61 1.48
CA ARG A 338 7.13 23.29 0.69
C ARG A 338 7.93 22.17 1.34
N ALA A 339 8.56 21.35 0.51
CA ALA A 339 9.39 20.23 0.97
C ALA A 339 10.46 20.73 1.97
N GLY A 340 10.50 20.10 3.16
CA GLY A 340 11.42 20.45 4.24
C GLY A 340 10.87 21.45 5.27
N GLU A 341 9.69 22.03 5.05
CA GLU A 341 9.01 22.85 6.07
C GLU A 341 8.35 21.97 7.15
N ASP A 342 7.88 22.59 8.24
CA ASP A 342 7.13 21.87 9.27
C ASP A 342 5.70 21.57 8.81
N LEU A 343 5.40 20.29 8.59
CA LEU A 343 4.05 19.80 8.25
C LEU A 343 2.99 20.24 9.27
N ARG A 344 3.33 20.36 10.55
CA ARG A 344 2.42 20.81 11.61
C ARG A 344 2.12 22.30 11.51
N ALA A 345 2.98 23.09 10.88
CA ALA A 345 2.72 24.49 10.61
C ALA A 345 1.82 24.67 9.37
N ALA A 346 2.03 23.85 8.33
CA ALA A 346 1.23 23.89 7.12
C ALA A 346 -0.19 23.32 7.28
N ALA A 347 -0.31 22.25 8.07
CA ALA A 347 -1.57 21.57 8.39
C ALA A 347 -1.76 21.49 9.91
N PRO A 348 -2.00 22.63 10.60
CA PRO A 348 -2.03 22.69 12.05
C PRO A 348 -3.34 22.19 12.65
N LEU A 349 -4.40 22.07 11.85
CA LEU A 349 -5.71 21.69 12.37
C LEU A 349 -5.86 20.17 12.42
N PHE A 350 -6.50 19.70 13.48
CA PHE A 350 -7.04 18.35 13.57
C PHE A 350 -8.42 18.41 14.21
N GLU A 351 -9.21 17.35 14.09
CA GLU A 351 -10.48 17.23 14.82
C GLU A 351 -10.42 16.01 15.74
N PRO A 352 -10.62 16.16 17.06
CA PRO A 352 -10.61 15.04 17.99
C PRO A 352 -11.66 13.99 17.60
N PRO A 353 -11.27 12.75 17.29
CA PRO A 353 -12.22 11.72 16.87
C PRO A 353 -13.11 11.28 18.05
N ARG A 354 -14.39 11.07 17.79
CA ARG A 354 -15.25 10.27 18.66
C ARG A 354 -14.92 8.79 18.45
N LEU A 355 -13.94 8.29 19.21
CA LEU A 355 -13.40 6.95 19.02
C LEU A 355 -14.45 5.87 19.27
N ARG A 356 -14.71 5.07 18.24
CA ARG A 356 -15.47 3.82 18.34
C ARG A 356 -14.49 2.65 18.30
N ARG A 357 -14.45 1.86 19.38
CA ARG A 357 -13.65 0.64 19.46
C ARG A 357 -14.47 -0.59 19.12
N GLU A 358 -14.02 -1.38 18.17
CA GLU A 358 -14.62 -2.68 17.84
C GLU A 358 -13.62 -3.80 18.10
N ALA A 359 -14.10 -4.93 18.63
CA ALA A 359 -13.29 -6.14 18.78
C ALA A 359 -13.07 -6.81 17.42
N ILE A 360 -11.89 -7.39 17.23
CA ILE A 360 -11.53 -8.16 16.04
C ILE A 360 -10.96 -9.52 16.43
N GLU A 361 -11.00 -10.47 15.49
CA GLU A 361 -10.23 -11.70 15.61
C GLU A 361 -8.76 -11.43 15.24
N GLY A 362 -7.83 -11.91 16.08
CA GLY A 362 -6.39 -11.68 15.92
C GLY A 362 -5.90 -10.36 16.53
N PHE A 363 -4.59 -10.11 16.43
CA PHE A 363 -3.93 -8.99 17.09
C PHE A 363 -4.14 -7.66 16.33
N PRO A 364 -4.36 -6.51 17.01
CA PRO A 364 -4.27 -6.26 18.46
C PRO A 364 -5.55 -6.53 19.26
N GLY A 365 -6.51 -7.29 18.73
CA GLY A 365 -7.78 -7.64 19.39
C GLY A 365 -8.84 -6.55 19.36
N THR A 366 -8.46 -5.28 19.15
CA THR A 366 -9.41 -4.17 18.96
C THR A 366 -8.92 -3.17 17.91
N LEU A 367 -9.86 -2.63 17.13
CA LEU A 367 -9.61 -1.53 16.20
C LEU A 367 -10.44 -0.31 16.58
N ASP A 368 -9.85 0.87 16.45
CA ASP A 368 -10.48 2.16 16.68
C ASP A 368 -10.88 2.79 15.34
N TYR A 369 -12.04 3.45 15.31
CA TYR A 369 -12.62 4.12 14.15
C TYR A 369 -13.13 5.51 14.53
N GLY A 370 -13.33 6.36 13.53
CA GLY A 370 -13.89 7.70 13.69
C GLY A 370 -13.13 8.75 12.89
N GLY A 371 -13.06 9.96 13.43
CA GLY A 371 -12.27 11.06 12.89
C GLY A 371 -12.83 11.69 11.64
N VAL A 372 -12.05 12.60 11.06
CA VAL A 372 -12.44 13.43 9.90
C VAL A 372 -12.81 12.55 8.71
N ARG A 373 -12.06 11.46 8.47
CA ARG A 373 -12.37 10.55 7.37
C ARG A 373 -13.75 9.91 7.51
N GLU A 374 -14.13 9.43 8.70
CA GLU A 374 -15.48 8.90 8.94
C GLU A 374 -16.55 9.99 8.74
N ARG A 375 -16.40 11.15 9.39
CA ARG A 375 -17.38 12.23 9.34
C ARG A 375 -17.65 12.71 7.91
N LEU A 376 -16.59 12.87 7.11
CA LEU A 376 -16.67 13.53 5.81
C LEU A 376 -16.90 12.57 4.64
N PHE A 377 -16.27 11.39 4.65
CA PHE A 377 -16.23 10.50 3.50
C PHE A 377 -16.90 9.14 3.73
N PHE A 378 -17.14 8.77 5.00
CA PHE A 378 -17.86 7.56 5.38
C PHE A 378 -18.98 7.82 6.39
N PRO A 379 -19.85 8.83 6.16
CA PRO A 379 -20.85 9.20 7.15
C PRO A 379 -21.84 8.07 7.46
N GLU A 380 -22.02 7.11 6.55
CA GLU A 380 -22.83 5.91 6.77
C GLU A 380 -22.21 4.89 7.74
N ALA A 381 -20.92 5.02 8.05
CA ALA A 381 -20.21 4.19 9.03
C ALA A 381 -20.40 4.68 10.48
N ASP A 382 -20.98 5.86 10.67
CA ASP A 382 -21.29 6.41 11.99
C ASP A 382 -22.36 5.56 12.70
N PRO A 383 -22.07 5.00 13.90
CA PRO A 383 -22.99 4.17 14.67
C PRO A 383 -24.26 4.89 15.14
N THR A 384 -24.23 6.24 15.25
CA THR A 384 -25.38 7.03 15.69
C THR A 384 -26.47 7.14 14.63
N ARG A 385 -26.17 6.80 13.38
CA ARG A 385 -27.17 6.78 12.31
C ARG A 385 -28.07 5.55 12.43
N GLY A 386 -29.36 5.80 12.59
CA GLY A 386 -30.38 4.75 12.84
C GLY A 386 -30.32 3.59 11.84
N LEU A 387 -30.09 3.86 10.55
CA LEU A 387 -29.99 2.81 9.52
C LEU A 387 -28.80 1.87 9.73
N ARG A 388 -27.63 2.40 10.14
CA ARG A 388 -26.46 1.56 10.46
C ARG A 388 -26.74 0.72 11.70
N TRP A 389 -27.34 1.30 12.73
CA TRP A 389 -27.68 0.58 13.96
C TRP A 389 -28.62 -0.61 13.67
N VAL A 390 -29.68 -0.40 12.89
CA VAL A 390 -30.58 -1.48 12.46
C VAL A 390 -29.81 -2.55 11.69
N ARG A 391 -29.00 -2.16 10.70
CA ARG A 391 -28.18 -3.09 9.92
C ARG A 391 -27.22 -3.90 10.80
N GLN A 392 -26.59 -3.28 11.80
CA GLN A 392 -25.71 -3.95 12.75
C GLN A 392 -26.45 -4.98 13.62
N LYS A 393 -27.66 -4.65 14.10
CA LYS A 393 -28.47 -5.59 14.89
C LYS A 393 -28.89 -6.81 14.06
N LEU A 394 -29.33 -6.60 12.83
CA LEU A 394 -29.69 -7.67 11.90
C LEU A 394 -28.48 -8.55 11.56
N PHE A 395 -27.32 -7.93 11.29
CA PHE A 395 -26.08 -8.65 11.01
C PHE A 395 -25.61 -9.46 12.23
N ASN A 396 -25.65 -8.89 13.44
CA ASN A 396 -25.29 -9.63 14.66
C ASN A 396 -26.25 -10.80 14.93
N LEU A 397 -27.53 -10.66 14.59
CA LEU A 397 -28.50 -11.75 14.70
C LEU A 397 -28.17 -12.86 13.71
N GLY A 398 -27.84 -12.54 12.47
CA GLY A 398 -27.44 -13.53 11.48
C GLY A 398 -26.14 -14.25 11.84
N LEU A 399 -25.16 -13.58 12.46
CA LEU A 399 -23.93 -14.21 12.98
C LEU A 399 -24.20 -15.26 14.08
N ARG A 400 -25.40 -15.27 14.71
CA ARG A 400 -25.79 -16.34 15.65
C ARG A 400 -26.13 -17.64 14.93
N ILE A 401 -26.37 -17.61 13.63
CA ILE A 401 -26.65 -18.77 12.80
C ILE A 401 -25.33 -19.28 12.22
N PRO A 402 -24.82 -20.47 12.61
CA PRO A 402 -23.49 -20.94 12.19
C PRO A 402 -23.31 -20.99 10.67
N ALA A 403 -24.35 -21.38 9.93
CA ALA A 403 -24.31 -21.44 8.46
C ALA A 403 -24.09 -20.08 7.78
N LEU A 404 -24.46 -18.97 8.42
CA LEU A 404 -24.27 -17.63 7.86
C LEU A 404 -22.87 -17.06 8.14
N ARG A 405 -22.11 -17.62 9.09
CA ARG A 405 -20.79 -17.09 9.47
C ARG A 405 -19.76 -17.19 8.35
N THR A 406 -19.94 -18.13 7.44
CA THR A 406 -19.05 -18.36 6.29
C THR A 406 -19.73 -18.02 4.95
N ASP A 407 -21.00 -17.59 4.96
CA ASP A 407 -21.73 -17.26 3.73
C ASP A 407 -21.32 -15.88 3.20
N ALA A 408 -20.71 -15.86 2.01
CA ALA A 408 -20.16 -14.64 1.43
C ALA A 408 -21.23 -13.56 1.15
N ARG A 409 -22.47 -13.95 0.83
CA ARG A 409 -23.56 -13.00 0.55
C ARG A 409 -24.04 -12.35 1.83
N PHE A 410 -24.18 -13.13 2.90
CA PHE A 410 -24.50 -12.62 4.21
C PHE A 410 -23.39 -11.71 4.74
N LEU A 411 -22.13 -12.13 4.64
CA LEU A 411 -20.99 -11.31 5.06
C LEU A 411 -20.94 -9.99 4.28
N ALA A 412 -21.33 -9.96 3.00
CA ALA A 412 -21.47 -8.72 2.23
C ALA A 412 -22.49 -7.72 2.82
N LEU A 413 -23.46 -8.19 3.60
CA LEU A 413 -24.42 -7.34 4.31
C LEU A 413 -23.84 -6.69 5.58
N ALA A 414 -22.59 -6.97 5.96
CA ALA A 414 -22.00 -6.36 7.15
C ALA A 414 -22.09 -4.83 7.10
N PRO A 415 -22.31 -4.16 8.23
CA PRO A 415 -22.37 -2.70 8.27
C PRO A 415 -21.11 -2.06 7.71
N PRO A 416 -21.24 -0.92 7.00
CA PRO A 416 -20.09 -0.19 6.51
C PRO A 416 -19.21 0.24 7.70
N ARG A 417 -17.90 0.15 7.50
CA ARG A 417 -16.88 0.71 8.39
C ARG A 417 -16.21 1.88 7.69
N SER A 418 -15.61 2.76 8.46
CA SER A 418 -14.67 3.78 7.99
C SER A 418 -13.25 3.19 8.00
N PRO A 419 -12.26 3.89 7.43
CA PRO A 419 -10.85 3.50 7.58
C PRO A 419 -10.47 3.40 9.06
N THR A 420 -9.74 2.36 9.43
CA THR A 420 -9.27 2.16 10.81
C THR A 420 -8.25 3.23 11.21
N LEU A 421 -8.32 3.67 12.46
CA LEU A 421 -7.37 4.60 13.08
C LEU A 421 -6.26 3.84 13.82
N THR A 422 -6.49 2.63 14.32
CA THR A 422 -5.46 1.89 15.09
C THR A 422 -4.25 1.58 14.22
N LYS A 423 -3.04 1.99 14.66
CA LYS A 423 -1.76 1.55 14.10
C LYS A 423 -0.79 1.13 15.21
N LEU A 424 0.11 0.20 14.92
CA LEU A 424 1.23 -0.20 15.79
C LEU A 424 2.57 0.03 15.07
N PRO A 425 3.01 1.29 14.95
CA PRO A 425 4.14 1.65 14.09
C PRO A 425 5.50 1.30 14.71
N LEU A 426 5.63 1.28 16.03
CA LEU A 426 6.88 0.97 16.72
C LEU A 426 6.81 -0.47 17.26
N ILE A 427 7.67 -1.33 16.71
CA ILE A 427 7.63 -2.79 16.89
C ILE A 427 9.01 -3.30 17.28
N ARG A 428 9.09 -4.16 18.29
CA ARG A 428 10.28 -4.96 18.61
C ARG A 428 10.37 -6.10 17.60
N TRP A 429 11.24 -5.96 16.59
CA TRP A 429 11.31 -6.98 15.53
C TRP A 429 12.09 -8.20 16.02
N ARG A 430 11.44 -9.36 15.95
CA ARG A 430 11.98 -10.67 16.35
C ARG A 430 11.54 -11.74 15.35
N ASP A 431 12.05 -12.95 15.52
CA ASP A 431 11.55 -14.07 14.73
C ASP A 431 10.04 -14.28 14.96
N GLY A 432 9.32 -14.49 13.85
CA GLY A 432 7.86 -14.57 13.83
C GLY A 432 7.13 -13.22 13.86
N ALA A 433 7.85 -12.09 13.92
CA ALA A 433 7.25 -10.78 13.66
C ALA A 433 6.81 -10.67 12.19
N ALA A 434 5.65 -10.06 11.95
CA ALA A 434 5.17 -9.78 10.60
C ALA A 434 4.17 -8.63 10.60
N LEU A 435 4.24 -7.78 9.59
CA LEU A 435 3.18 -6.88 9.19
C LEU A 435 2.14 -7.69 8.40
N LEU A 436 0.86 -7.59 8.77
CA LEU A 436 -0.24 -8.35 8.17
C LEU A 436 -1.18 -7.46 7.35
N ALA A 437 -1.44 -6.25 7.85
CA ALA A 437 -2.22 -5.21 7.17
C ALA A 437 -1.54 -3.87 7.41
N SER A 438 -0.37 -3.67 6.78
CA SER A 438 0.60 -2.64 7.16
C SER A 438 0.82 -2.70 8.68
N THR A 439 0.83 -1.57 9.37
CA THR A 439 0.92 -1.45 10.82
C THR A 439 -0.43 -1.50 11.53
N HIS A 440 -1.56 -1.64 10.81
CA HIS A 440 -2.88 -1.75 11.45
C HIS A 440 -3.09 -3.10 12.13
N ARG A 441 -2.50 -4.16 11.56
CA ARG A 441 -2.47 -5.51 12.13
C ARG A 441 -1.10 -6.10 11.90
N ILE A 442 -0.54 -6.66 12.96
CA ILE A 442 0.75 -7.32 12.97
C ILE A 442 0.61 -8.71 13.60
N ALA A 443 1.61 -9.57 13.44
CA ALA A 443 1.68 -10.84 14.14
C ALA A 443 1.51 -10.65 15.65
N PRO A 444 0.94 -11.62 16.39
CA PRO A 444 0.74 -11.49 17.82
C PRO A 444 2.01 -11.08 18.57
N MET A 445 1.90 -9.94 19.26
CA MET A 445 2.96 -9.34 20.07
C MET A 445 2.51 -9.21 21.52
N ARG A 446 3.46 -9.24 22.45
CA ARG A 446 3.18 -8.90 23.85
C ARG A 446 2.90 -7.41 23.97
N MET A 447 1.83 -7.08 24.68
CA MET A 447 1.48 -5.72 25.09
C MET A 447 1.53 -5.66 26.61
N ALA A 448 2.12 -4.62 27.18
CA ALA A 448 2.02 -4.39 28.61
C ALA A 448 0.67 -3.75 28.95
N ALA A 449 0.07 -4.15 30.07
CA ALA A 449 -1.25 -3.66 30.48
C ALA A 449 -1.27 -2.13 30.75
N GLU A 450 -0.16 -1.59 31.25
CA GLU A 450 -0.02 -0.17 31.62
C GLU A 450 1.05 0.56 30.79
N GLN A 451 1.21 0.20 29.52
CA GLN A 451 2.06 0.99 28.62
C GLN A 451 1.36 2.29 28.18
N PRO A 452 2.12 3.37 27.94
CA PRO A 452 1.58 4.56 27.30
C PRO A 452 1.08 4.24 25.89
N THR A 453 0.23 5.11 25.36
CA THR A 453 -0.22 5.07 23.95
C THR A 453 0.16 6.36 23.24
N GLY A 454 0.21 6.31 21.91
CA GLY A 454 0.60 7.45 21.08
C GLY A 454 -0.42 7.82 20.02
N VAL A 455 -0.04 8.78 19.20
CA VAL A 455 -0.75 9.24 18.00
C VAL A 455 0.23 9.26 16.83
N LEU A 456 -0.23 8.83 15.66
CA LEU A 456 0.42 9.15 14.40
C LEU A 456 -0.30 10.37 13.81
N LEU A 457 0.38 11.51 13.75
CA LEU A 457 -0.11 12.66 12.99
C LEU A 457 -0.02 12.29 11.50
N HIS A 458 -1.10 12.51 10.75
CA HIS A 458 -1.24 12.07 9.37
C HIS A 458 -1.54 13.24 8.45
N PHE A 459 -0.58 13.57 7.58
CA PHE A 459 -0.55 14.73 6.71
C PHE A 459 -0.96 14.37 5.28
N LYS A 460 -2.06 13.62 5.18
CA LYS A 460 -2.65 13.23 3.89
C LYS A 460 -3.19 14.43 3.13
N PHE A 461 -3.76 15.39 3.85
CA PHE A 461 -4.53 16.50 3.30
C PHE A 461 -3.67 17.75 3.11
N LEU A 462 -2.94 17.82 1.99
CA LEU A 462 -2.17 18.98 1.56
C LEU A 462 -2.61 19.43 0.15
N GLN A 463 -1.91 20.39 -0.46
CA GLN A 463 -2.27 20.96 -1.76
C GLN A 463 -2.24 19.97 -2.93
N ASP A 464 -1.42 18.94 -2.85
CA ASP A 464 -1.28 17.90 -3.86
C ASP A 464 -2.29 16.74 -3.67
N PHE A 465 -3.17 16.81 -2.66
CA PHE A 465 -4.06 15.70 -2.33
C PHE A 465 -4.99 15.31 -3.49
N HIS A 466 -5.47 16.28 -4.26
CA HIS A 466 -6.30 16.02 -5.44
C HIS A 466 -5.54 15.22 -6.50
N GLU A 467 -4.34 15.69 -6.89
CA GLU A 467 -3.50 15.02 -7.90
C GLU A 467 -3.12 13.60 -7.45
N ARG A 468 -2.79 13.41 -6.18
CA ARG A 468 -2.53 12.09 -5.59
C ARG A 468 -3.75 11.17 -5.65
N ALA A 469 -4.94 11.70 -5.37
CA ALA A 469 -6.17 10.93 -5.43
C ALA A 469 -6.51 10.51 -6.88
N VAL A 470 -6.26 11.38 -7.86
CA VAL A 470 -6.37 11.06 -9.29
C VAL A 470 -5.38 9.96 -9.69
N ASP A 471 -4.10 10.07 -9.33
CA ASP A 471 -3.10 9.04 -9.62
C ASP A 471 -3.51 7.69 -9.03
N ALA A 472 -3.93 7.71 -7.76
CA ALA A 472 -4.38 6.52 -7.06
C ALA A 472 -5.52 5.80 -7.79
N VAL A 473 -6.57 6.56 -8.17
CA VAL A 473 -7.74 6.01 -8.87
C VAL A 473 -7.38 5.52 -10.27
N THR A 474 -6.56 6.28 -11.00
CA THR A 474 -6.14 5.97 -12.38
C THR A 474 -5.37 4.66 -12.43
N ARG A 475 -4.45 4.46 -11.48
CA ARG A 475 -3.62 3.26 -11.42
C ARG A 475 -4.37 2.07 -10.83
N GLY A 476 -5.39 2.32 -10.00
CA GLY A 476 -6.18 1.26 -9.38
C GLY A 476 -5.39 0.40 -8.38
N ILE A 477 -4.19 0.85 -7.99
CA ILE A 477 -3.20 0.05 -7.24
C ILE A 477 -3.23 0.27 -5.73
N HIS A 478 -4.13 1.10 -5.20
CA HIS A 478 -4.29 1.28 -3.76
C HIS A 478 -5.30 0.29 -3.18
N TYR A 479 -5.22 0.09 -1.86
CA TYR A 479 -6.07 -0.83 -1.10
C TYR A 479 -7.56 -0.73 -1.50
N ASP A 480 -8.20 -1.91 -1.60
CA ASP A 480 -9.60 -2.06 -2.02
C ASP A 480 -9.92 -1.41 -3.38
N GLY A 481 -8.98 -1.49 -4.33
CA GLY A 481 -9.15 -0.95 -5.67
C GLY A 481 -9.35 0.57 -5.69
N SER A 482 -8.68 1.29 -4.78
CA SER A 482 -8.79 2.75 -4.60
C SER A 482 -10.18 3.26 -4.20
N ARG A 483 -10.98 2.43 -3.51
CA ARG A 483 -12.34 2.79 -3.07
C ARG A 483 -12.38 4.08 -2.25
N GLU A 484 -11.42 4.27 -1.35
CA GLU A 484 -11.31 5.48 -0.54
C GLU A 484 -11.02 6.71 -1.41
N TYR A 485 -10.02 6.63 -2.28
CA TYR A 485 -9.64 7.74 -3.16
C TYR A 485 -10.75 8.14 -4.13
N ARG A 486 -11.56 7.19 -4.64
CA ARG A 486 -12.76 7.53 -5.43
C ARG A 486 -13.82 8.30 -4.64
N ARG A 487 -13.92 8.10 -3.33
CA ARG A 487 -14.83 8.87 -2.47
C ARG A 487 -14.28 10.25 -2.19
N TYR A 488 -12.97 10.34 -1.94
CA TYR A 488 -12.28 11.62 -1.76
C TYR A 488 -12.46 12.50 -3.01
N LEU A 489 -12.13 11.99 -4.21
CA LEU A 489 -12.32 12.72 -5.47
C LEU A 489 -13.75 13.21 -5.68
N ARG A 490 -14.75 12.32 -5.54
CA ARG A 490 -16.16 12.70 -5.69
C ARG A 490 -16.57 13.85 -4.76
N LYS A 491 -16.01 13.89 -3.54
CA LYS A 491 -16.32 14.94 -2.57
C LYS A 491 -15.62 16.25 -2.92
N LEU A 492 -14.34 16.19 -3.29
CA LEU A 492 -13.56 17.36 -3.69
C LEU A 492 -14.09 17.99 -4.99
N GLU A 493 -14.52 17.18 -5.95
CA GLU A 493 -15.09 17.66 -7.23
C GLU A 493 -16.48 18.27 -7.06
N ALA A 494 -17.29 17.73 -6.15
CA ALA A 494 -18.63 18.25 -5.88
C ALA A 494 -18.59 19.61 -5.15
N ASP A 495 -17.52 19.90 -4.41
CA ASP A 495 -17.35 21.12 -3.64
C ASP A 495 -15.86 21.52 -3.61
N PRO A 496 -15.40 22.35 -4.56
CA PRO A 496 -14.01 22.83 -4.57
C PRO A 496 -13.63 23.68 -3.35
N ALA A 497 -14.62 24.27 -2.67
CA ALA A 497 -14.44 25.04 -1.43
C ALA A 497 -14.54 24.15 -0.18
N PHE A 498 -14.50 22.82 -0.35
CA PHE A 498 -14.70 21.85 0.71
C PHE A 498 -13.73 22.05 1.88
N ALA A 499 -14.29 22.51 2.99
CA ALA A 499 -13.57 22.65 4.25
C ALA A 499 -13.52 21.31 4.98
N LEU A 500 -12.31 20.89 5.37
CA LEU A 500 -12.11 19.71 6.22
C LEU A 500 -12.50 20.00 7.67
N ALA A 501 -12.28 21.24 8.14
CA ALA A 501 -12.57 21.66 9.50
C ALA A 501 -14.06 21.55 9.82
N GLY A 502 -14.39 20.77 10.85
CA GLY A 502 -15.70 20.79 11.48
C GLY A 502 -15.71 21.73 12.71
N PRO A 503 -16.83 21.77 13.44
CA PRO A 503 -17.00 22.66 14.60
C PRO A 503 -16.03 22.35 15.76
N ASP A 504 -15.53 21.12 15.82
CA ASP A 504 -14.63 20.64 16.87
C ASP A 504 -13.15 20.72 16.46
N ALA A 505 -12.84 21.30 15.29
CA ALA A 505 -11.46 21.44 14.81
C ALA A 505 -10.63 22.31 15.76
N ARG A 506 -9.38 21.89 16.01
CA ARG A 506 -8.46 22.55 16.94
C ARG A 506 -7.07 22.61 16.32
N GLU A 507 -6.30 23.61 16.73
CA GLU A 507 -4.90 23.69 16.36
C GLU A 507 -4.06 22.71 17.21
N TRP A 508 -3.02 22.15 16.59
CA TRP A 508 -1.95 21.42 17.24
C TRP A 508 -1.26 22.29 18.30
N GLN A 509 -1.20 21.79 19.53
CA GLN A 509 -0.61 22.47 20.69
C GLN A 509 0.46 21.64 21.41
N GLY A 510 0.84 20.49 20.84
CA GLY A 510 1.82 19.58 21.44
C GLY A 510 1.23 18.28 22.01
N PRO A 511 2.10 17.37 22.46
CA PRO A 511 1.70 16.05 22.97
C PRO A 511 0.77 16.11 24.19
N GLU A 512 0.99 17.06 25.10
CA GLU A 512 0.23 17.20 26.35
C GLU A 512 -1.23 17.58 26.07
N ALA A 513 -1.48 18.38 25.04
CA ALA A 513 -2.84 18.72 24.60
C ALA A 513 -3.60 17.47 24.11
N LEU A 514 -2.91 16.55 23.42
CA LEU A 514 -3.51 15.27 23.01
C LEU A 514 -3.79 14.34 24.19
N VAL A 515 -2.94 14.34 25.23
CA VAL A 515 -3.20 13.62 26.48
C VAL A 515 -4.42 14.20 27.20
N ALA A 516 -4.51 15.52 27.31
CA ALA A 516 -5.65 16.20 27.92
C ALA A 516 -6.98 15.93 27.18
N LEU A 517 -6.91 15.72 25.86
CA LEU A 517 -8.05 15.31 25.03
C LEU A 517 -8.39 13.81 25.14
N GLY A 518 -7.60 13.02 25.87
CA GLY A 518 -7.79 11.58 25.99
C GLY A 518 -7.44 10.78 24.73
N LEU A 519 -6.68 11.38 23.80
CA LEU A 519 -6.26 10.73 22.55
C LEU A 519 -5.00 9.87 22.73
N MET A 520 -4.24 10.12 23.80
CA MET A 520 -3.07 9.35 24.22
C MET A 520 -3.11 9.12 25.73
N GLN A 521 -2.53 8.01 26.18
CA GLN A 521 -2.43 7.67 27.59
C GLN A 521 -1.02 7.91 28.10
N ASP A 522 -0.88 8.81 29.08
CA ASP A 522 0.37 9.04 29.82
C ASP A 522 0.32 8.26 31.15
N THR A 523 0.89 7.06 31.18
CA THR A 523 0.79 6.19 32.36
C THR A 523 1.75 6.65 33.47
N PRO A 524 1.41 6.49 34.77
CA PRO A 524 2.29 6.89 35.85
C PRO A 524 3.67 6.24 35.82
N ALA A 525 3.77 5.00 35.32
CA ALA A 525 5.04 4.32 35.12
C ALA A 525 5.89 5.02 34.05
N TRP A 526 5.28 5.37 32.90
CA TRP A 526 5.97 6.12 31.86
C TRP A 526 6.40 7.51 32.31
N GLN A 527 5.58 8.22 33.08
CA GLN A 527 5.93 9.53 33.63
C GLN A 527 7.21 9.47 34.48
N ARG A 528 7.34 8.48 35.36
CA ARG A 528 8.54 8.30 36.19
C ARG A 528 9.77 7.99 35.34
N ASP A 529 9.65 7.05 34.40
CA ASP A 529 10.78 6.62 33.56
C ASP A 529 11.24 7.74 32.61
N ARG A 530 10.30 8.51 32.06
CA ARG A 530 10.56 9.69 31.24
C ARG A 530 11.32 10.75 32.03
N LEU A 531 10.87 11.09 33.25
CA LEU A 531 11.56 12.07 34.10
C LEU A 531 12.97 11.62 34.47
N ALA A 532 13.15 10.35 34.83
CA ALA A 532 14.47 9.80 35.12
C ALA A 532 15.42 9.86 33.90
N ALA A 533 14.91 9.60 32.70
CA ALA A 533 15.68 9.71 31.47
C ALA A 533 16.10 11.16 31.16
N HIS A 534 15.24 12.14 31.46
CA HIS A 534 15.55 13.56 31.33
C HIS A 534 16.70 14.00 32.24
N ASP A 535 16.64 13.62 33.51
CA ASP A 535 17.65 13.99 34.49
C ASP A 535 19.03 13.36 34.18
N GLN A 536 19.03 12.18 33.55
CA GLN A 536 20.26 11.53 33.10
C GLN A 536 20.85 12.20 31.85
N GLY A 537 20.00 12.60 30.89
CA GLY A 537 20.42 13.30 29.68
C GLY A 537 21.00 14.69 29.97
N ALA A 538 20.48 15.40 30.99
CA ALA A 538 20.99 16.70 31.41
C ALA A 538 22.35 16.65 32.14
N ARG A 539 22.82 15.45 32.57
CA ARG A 539 24.07 15.27 33.33
C ARG A 539 25.27 14.80 32.49
N LEU A 540 25.10 14.50 31.21
CA LEU A 540 26.20 14.17 30.31
C LEU A 540 26.71 15.46 29.62
N PRO A 541 27.98 15.85 29.79
CA PRO A 541 28.53 16.99 29.07
C PRO A 541 28.60 16.68 27.56
N GLY A 542 28.15 17.63 26.75
CA GLY A 542 27.96 17.52 25.30
C GLY A 542 29.24 17.52 24.47
#